data_AF-A0A843CG45-F1
#
_entry.id   AF-A0A843CG45-F1
#
_cell.length_a   1.000
_cell.length_b   1.000
_cell.length_c   1.000
_cell.angle_alpha   90.00
_cell.angle_beta   90.00
_cell.angle_gamma   90.00
#
_symmetry.space_group_name_H-M   'P 1'
#
loop_
_entity.id
_entity.type
_entity.pdbx_description
1 polymer ?
#
loop_
_entity_poly.entity_id
_entity_poly.type
_entity_poly.pdbx_seq_one_letter_code
_entity_poly.pdbx_strand_id
1 'polypeptide(L)' 'MDKRIIGNLLLILGIGLFVGGAVGYVTEQLPVEQISGIGALALIFVGTGASMKKAKQ' A
#
# COMPACT_ATOMS: atom_id res chain seq x y z
N MET A 1 19.14 -4.35 -8.22
CA MET A 1 18.32 -4.37 -7.00
C MET A 1 17.54 -5.69 -6.96
N ASP A 2 17.62 -6.48 -5.87
CA ASP A 2 16.95 -7.80 -5.78
C ASP A 2 15.43 -7.61 -5.83
N LYS A 3 14.71 -8.41 -6.66
CA LYS A 3 13.25 -8.37 -6.78
C LYS A 3 12.53 -8.51 -5.43
N ARG A 4 13.15 -9.20 -4.46
CA ARG A 4 12.63 -9.32 -3.09
C ARG A 4 12.69 -8.01 -2.31
N ILE A 5 13.73 -7.19 -2.54
CA ILE A 5 13.86 -5.87 -1.91
C ILE A 5 12.76 -4.95 -2.44
N ILE A 6 12.51 -4.99 -3.75
CA ILE A 6 11.45 -4.23 -4.40
C ILE A 6 10.07 -4.67 -3.89
N GLY A 7 9.81 -5.98 -3.82
CA GLY A 7 8.55 -6.52 -3.30
C GLY A 7 8.29 -6.12 -1.84
N ASN A 8 9.32 -6.18 -0.98
CA ASN A 8 9.21 -5.72 0.40
C ASN A 8 8.97 -4.21 0.50
N LEU A 9 9.64 -3.41 -0.32
CA LEU A 9 9.43 -1.95 -0.33
C LEU A 9 7.98 -1.61 -0.72
N LEU A 10 7.44 -2.27 -1.76
CA LEU A 10 6.05 -2.09 -2.17
C LEU A 10 5.08 -2.50 -1.06
N LEU A 11 5.34 -3.60 -0.35
CA LEU A 11 4.52 -4.01 0.79
C LEU A 11 4.53 -2.96 1.90
N ILE A 12 5.71 -2.45 2.28
CA ILE A 12 5.84 -1.42 3.33
C ILE A 12 5.10 -0.16 2.92
N LEU A 13 5.25 0.29 1.67
CA LEU A 13 4.54 1.47 1.15
C LEU A 13 3.03 1.26 1.13
N GLY A 14 2.56 0.09 0.68
CA GLY A 14 1.14 -0.23 0.63
C GLY A 14 0.50 -0.28 2.02
N ILE A 15 1.17 -0.88 3.00
CA ILE A 15 0.73 -0.91 4.40
C ILE A 15 0.73 0.50 4.99
N GLY A 16 1.78 1.29 4.73
CA GLY A 16 1.87 2.68 5.19
C GLY A 16 0.76 3.55 4.62
N LEU A 17 0.45 3.42 3.33
CA LEU A 17 -0.67 4.11 2.68
C LEU A 17 -2.02 3.70 3.27
N PHE A 18 -2.20 2.40 3.57
CA PHE A 18 -3.43 1.90 4.16
C PHE A 18 -3.65 2.46 5.57
N VAL A 19 -2.64 2.34 6.45
CA VAL A 19 -2.74 2.84 7.83
C VAL A 19 -2.84 4.36 7.85
N GLY A 20 -2.02 5.07 7.07
CA GLY A 20 -2.06 6.53 6.99
C GLY A 20 -3.38 7.05 6.42
N GLY A 21 -3.92 6.41 5.39
CA GLY A 21 -5.22 6.74 4.82
C GLY A 21 -6.37 6.51 5.82
N ALA A 22 -6.33 5.41 6.57
CA ALA A 22 -7.32 5.12 7.61
C ALA A 22 -7.26 6.15 8.76
N VAL A 23 -6.05 6.49 9.23
CA VAL A 23 -5.87 7.50 10.29
C VAL A 23 -6.38 8.86 9.80
N GLY A 24 -5.97 9.30 8.61
CA GLY A 24 -6.38 10.60 8.07
C GLY A 24 -7.88 10.70 7.80
N TYR A 25 -8.56 9.58 7.51
CA TYR A 25 -10.03 9.53 7.46
C TYR A 25 -10.65 9.72 8.85
N VAL A 26 -10.18 8.96 9.84
CA VAL A 26 -10.71 9.01 11.21
C VAL A 26 -10.48 10.37 11.86
N THR A 27 -9.39 11.06 11.53
CA THR A 27 -9.10 12.42 12.02
C THR A 27 -9.76 13.53 11.20
N GLU A 28 -10.63 13.20 10.23
CA GLU A 28 -11.29 14.15 9.32
C GLU A 28 -10.31 15.04 8.52
N GLN A 29 -9.05 14.61 8.39
CA GLN A 29 -8.00 15.34 7.67
C GLN A 29 -8.02 15.06 6.17
N LEU A 30 -8.68 13.97 5.75
CA LEU A 30 -8.78 13.54 4.36
C LEU A 30 -10.25 13.47 3.93
N PRO A 31 -10.62 14.12 2.81
CA PRO A 31 -11.94 13.93 2.21
C PRO A 31 -12.10 12.51 1.67
N VAL A 32 -13.34 11.98 1.71
CA VAL A 32 -13.72 10.62 1.27
C VAL A 32 -13.23 10.31 -0.15
N GLU A 33 -13.24 11.30 -1.03
CA GLU A 33 -12.79 11.16 -2.42
C GLU A 33 -11.30 10.80 -2.53
N GLN A 34 -10.46 11.33 -1.64
CA GLN A 34 -9.03 11.01 -1.59
C GLN A 34 -8.77 9.61 -1.01
N ILE A 35 -9.63 9.15 -0.09
CA ILE A 35 -9.49 7.83 0.55
C ILE A 35 -9.70 6.70 -0.45
N SER A 36 -10.62 6.87 -1.40
CA SER A 36 -10.81 5.90 -2.49
C SER A 36 -9.52 5.71 -3.31
N GLY A 37 -8.87 6.82 -3.69
CA GLY A 37 -7.59 6.78 -4.41
C GLY A 37 -6.44 6.19 -3.59
N ILE A 38 -6.32 6.57 -2.31
CA ILE A 38 -5.30 6.04 -1.39
C ILE A 38 -5.50 4.53 -1.17
N GLY A 39 -6.75 4.09 -0.98
CA GLY A 39 -7.10 2.69 -0.83
C GLY A 39 -6.76 1.86 -2.07
N ALA A 40 -7.07 2.37 -3.27
CA ALA A 40 -6.71 1.71 -4.52
C ALA A 40 -5.18 1.56 -4.66
N LEU A 41 -4.42 2.62 -4.38
CA LEU A 41 -2.95 2.58 -4.41
C LEU A 41 -2.38 1.61 -3.38
N ALA A 42 -2.91 1.62 -2.16
CA ALA A 42 -2.50 0.69 -1.10
C ALA A 42 -2.69 -0.77 -1.54
N LEU A 43 -3.86 -1.10 -2.11
CA LEU A 43 -4.16 -2.45 -2.61
C LEU A 43 -3.25 -2.85 -3.78
N ILE A 44 -2.99 -1.94 -4.73
CA ILE A 44 -2.07 -2.21 -5.85
C ILE A 44 -0.67 -2.51 -5.33
N PHE A 45 -0.17 -1.71 -4.38
CA PHE A 45 1.16 -1.88 -3.82
C PHE A 45 1.29 -3.17 -3.02
N VAL A 46 0.29 -3.48 -2.18
CA VAL A 46 0.27 -4.75 -1.43
C VAL A 46 0.17 -5.95 -2.37
N GLY A 47 -0.74 -5.91 -3.36
CA GLY A 47 -0.93 -7.00 -4.31
C GLY A 47 0.31 -7.26 -5.17
N THR A 48 0.91 -6.20 -5.71
CA THR A 48 2.13 -6.29 -6.51
C THR A 48 3.33 -6.74 -5.66
N GLY A 49 3.50 -6.16 -4.48
CA GLY A 49 4.57 -6.53 -3.55
C GLY A 49 4.46 -7.99 -3.07
N ALA A 50 3.26 -8.44 -2.74
CA ALA A 50 2.99 -9.84 -2.38
C ALA A 50 3.25 -10.80 -3.55
N SER A 51 2.83 -10.43 -4.77
CA SER A 51 3.08 -11.22 -5.98
C SER A 51 4.58 -11.38 -6.26
N MET A 52 5.35 -10.29 -6.17
CA MET A 52 6.81 -10.32 -6.33
C MET A 52 7.51 -11.15 -5.25
N LYS A 53 6.97 -11.17 -4.02
CA LYS A 53 7.47 -12.00 -2.93
C LYS A 53 7.19 -13.48 -3.16
N LYS A 54 6.01 -13.82 -3.71
CA LYS A 54 5.59 -15.19 -4.03
C LYS A 54 6.24 -15.77 -5.28
N ALA A 55 6.62 -14.94 -6.27
CA ALA A 55 7.26 -15.39 -7.51
C ALA A 55 8.65 -16.06 -7.34
N LYS A 56 9.10 -16.28 -6.09
CA LYS A 56 10.36 -16.96 -5.75
C LYS A 56 10.19 -18.08 -4.72
N GLN A 57 8.98 -18.37 -4.27
CA GLN A 57 8.66 -19.59 -3.50
C GLN A 57 8.19 -20.68 -4.45
#